data_AF-A0A399SVD2-F1
#
_entry.id   AF-A0A399SVD2-F1
#
_cell.length_a   1.000
_cell.length_b   1.000
_cell.length_c   1.000
_cell.angle_alpha   90.00
_cell.angle_beta   90.00
_cell.angle_gamma   90.00
#
_symmetry.space_group_name_H-M   'P 1'
#
loop_
_entity.id
_entity.type
_entity.pdbx_description
1 polymer ?
#
loop_
_entity_poly.entity_id
_entity_poly.type
_entity_poly.pdbx_seq_one_letter_code
_entity_poly.pdbx_strand_id
1 'polypeptide(L)'
;MKNWILIAIMLTFQLPLFAHEDTPIKLSKEGKLIGLPEKYANAEFNRATFTLAINDKQIIIPECIKEFFKDYKDYDISFSASWYHNSELLPHYIHMDITTAENPYGCQVFFNLETLEIYQVNKPGVISKKGYPRFYTANEQIISEECRKSVLNSITPLQRDRIAW
;
A
#
# COMPACT_ATOMS: atom_id res chain seq x y z
N MET A 1 -13.50 -25.88 45.49
CA MET A 1 -12.45 -26.16 44.46
C MET A 1 -12.95 -26.13 43.01
N LYS A 2 -14.25 -25.94 42.73
CA LYS A 2 -14.82 -26.03 41.37
C LYS A 2 -14.72 -24.73 40.55
N ASN A 3 -14.65 -23.55 41.19
CA ASN A 3 -14.64 -22.25 40.49
C ASN A 3 -13.23 -21.83 40.00
N TRP A 4 -12.16 -22.36 40.60
CA TRP A 4 -10.79 -22.03 40.21
C TRP A 4 -10.40 -22.62 38.85
N ILE A 5 -11.01 -23.76 38.47
CA ILE A 5 -10.82 -24.40 37.17
C ILE A 5 -11.39 -23.53 36.04
N LEU A 6 -12.55 -22.91 36.26
CA LEU A 6 -13.17 -21.99 35.29
C LEU A 6 -12.33 -20.73 35.07
N ILE A 7 -11.74 -20.19 36.14
CA ILE A 7 -10.84 -19.02 36.05
C ILE A 7 -9.55 -19.39 35.31
N ALA A 8 -8.97 -20.56 35.57
CA ALA A 8 -7.78 -21.04 34.88
C ALA A 8 -8.03 -21.29 33.37
N ILE A 9 -9.23 -21.77 32.99
CA ILE A 9 -9.62 -21.96 31.59
C ILE A 9 -9.84 -20.61 30.87
N MET A 10 -10.36 -19.60 31.57
CA MET A 10 -10.57 -18.26 30.98
C MET A 10 -9.25 -17.52 30.70
N LEU A 11 -8.20 -17.79 31.49
CA LEU A 11 -6.86 -17.20 31.33
C LEU A 11 -6.10 -17.76 30.12
N THR A 12 -6.45 -18.94 29.59
CA THR A 12 -5.75 -19.57 28.46
C THR A 12 -6.31 -19.20 27.07
N PHE A 13 -7.36 -18.37 27.00
CA PHE A 13 -8.03 -17.98 25.75
C PHE A 13 -7.66 -16.58 25.23
N GLN A 14 -6.49 -16.05 25.61
CA GLN A 14 -5.92 -14.87 24.95
C GLN A 14 -5.22 -15.27 23.65
N LEU A 15 -6.00 -15.74 22.67
CA LEU A 15 -5.48 -15.84 21.31
C LEU A 15 -5.18 -14.42 20.83
N PRO A 16 -3.97 -14.12 20.31
CA PRO A 16 -3.74 -12.85 19.64
C PRO A 16 -4.74 -12.78 18.48
N LEU A 17 -5.76 -11.94 18.65
CA LEU A 17 -6.56 -11.46 17.53
C LEU A 17 -5.58 -10.61 16.72
N PHE A 18 -4.92 -11.23 15.75
CA PHE A 18 -4.21 -10.53 14.68
C PHE A 18 -5.26 -9.75 13.89
N ALA A 19 -5.70 -8.63 14.44
CA ALA A 19 -6.33 -7.58 13.67
C ALA A 19 -5.33 -7.26 12.57
N HIS A 20 -5.73 -7.49 11.33
CA HIS A 20 -4.88 -7.28 10.16
C HIS A 20 -4.62 -5.79 10.05
N GLU A 21 -3.44 -5.37 10.51
CA GLU A 21 -2.95 -4.01 10.34
C GLU A 21 -1.76 -4.06 9.40
N ASP A 22 -1.79 -3.15 8.41
CA ASP A 22 -0.68 -3.04 7.47
C ASP A 22 0.59 -2.61 8.22
N THR A 23 1.72 -3.16 7.80
CA THR A 23 3.02 -2.82 8.37
C THR A 23 3.51 -1.52 7.74
N PRO A 24 3.79 -0.45 8.54
CA PRO A 24 4.33 0.79 8.02
C PRO A 24 5.71 0.57 7.37
N ILE A 25 5.91 1.11 6.18
CA ILE A 25 7.17 1.05 5.43
C ILE A 25 7.81 2.42 5.41
N LYS A 26 9.05 2.51 5.91
CA LYS A 26 9.77 3.78 6.01
C LYS A 26 10.44 4.12 4.68
N LEU A 27 10.08 5.27 4.11
CA LEU A 27 10.82 5.89 3.01
C LEU A 27 12.02 6.68 3.56
N SER A 28 13.23 6.25 3.22
CA SER A 28 14.47 6.96 3.54
C SER A 28 14.67 8.20 2.66
N LYS A 29 15.63 9.07 3.02
CA LYS A 29 15.95 10.29 2.24
C LYS A 29 16.50 9.95 0.86
N GLU A 30 17.18 8.81 0.74
CA GLU A 30 17.79 8.28 -0.48
C GLU A 30 16.77 7.51 -1.35
N GLY A 31 15.51 7.42 -0.93
CA GLY A 31 14.45 6.74 -1.66
C GLY A 31 14.28 5.26 -1.34
N LYS A 32 15.13 4.65 -0.50
CA LYS A 32 14.95 3.24 -0.07
C LYS A 32 13.70 3.07 0.80
N LEU A 33 12.98 1.97 0.58
CA LEU A 33 11.83 1.52 1.36
C LEU A 33 12.28 0.46 2.39
N ILE A 34 12.18 0.78 3.67
CA ILE A 34 12.70 -0.03 4.79
C ILE A 34 11.54 -0.62 5.59
N GLY A 35 11.63 -1.90 5.93
CA GLY A 35 10.62 -2.62 6.74
C GLY A 35 9.92 -3.76 6.00
N LEU A 36 10.17 -3.90 4.69
CA LEU A 36 9.72 -5.07 3.92
C LEU A 36 10.50 -6.33 4.31
N PRO A 37 9.89 -7.53 4.18
CA PRO A 37 10.58 -8.79 4.46
C PRO A 37 11.70 -9.02 3.43
N GLU A 38 12.66 -9.88 3.76
CA GLU A 38 13.89 -10.10 2.96
C GLU A 38 13.63 -10.34 1.46
N LYS A 39 12.57 -11.09 1.12
CA LYS A 39 12.14 -11.36 -0.26
C LYS A 39 11.85 -10.08 -1.07
N TYR A 40 11.47 -8.98 -0.44
CA TYR A 40 11.13 -7.71 -1.07
C TYR A 40 11.99 -6.54 -0.56
N ALA A 41 13.07 -6.82 0.18
CA ALA A 41 13.83 -5.80 0.91
C ALA A 41 14.58 -4.82 -0.01
N ASN A 42 14.84 -5.19 -1.26
CA ASN A 42 15.46 -4.29 -2.22
C ASN A 42 14.41 -3.44 -2.94
N ALA A 43 13.83 -2.51 -2.19
CA ALA A 43 12.76 -1.64 -2.67
C ALA A 43 13.14 -0.16 -2.56
N GLU A 44 12.71 0.63 -3.53
CA GLU A 44 12.95 2.07 -3.58
C GLU A 44 11.83 2.81 -4.29
N PHE A 45 11.64 4.07 -3.92
CA PHE A 45 10.70 4.97 -4.52
C PHE A 45 11.36 6.30 -4.88
N ASN A 46 11.29 6.67 -6.15
CA ASN A 46 11.72 7.98 -6.63
C ASN A 46 10.50 8.91 -6.70
N ARG A 47 10.45 9.90 -5.78
CA ARG A 47 9.36 10.88 -5.71
C ARG A 47 9.26 11.77 -6.94
N ALA A 48 10.38 12.08 -7.61
CA ALA A 48 10.39 12.99 -8.75
C ALA A 48 9.77 12.34 -9.99
N THR A 49 10.01 11.05 -10.18
CA THR A 49 9.53 10.30 -11.36
C THR A 49 8.33 9.41 -11.06
N PHE A 50 7.90 9.32 -9.80
CA PHE A 50 6.89 8.36 -9.33
C PHE A 50 7.24 6.93 -9.76
N THR A 51 8.49 6.54 -9.53
CA THR A 51 8.99 5.21 -9.87
C THR A 51 9.10 4.38 -8.60
N LEU A 52 8.36 3.26 -8.56
CA LEU A 52 8.51 2.24 -7.53
C LEU A 52 9.33 1.10 -8.12
N ALA A 53 10.46 0.77 -7.50
CA ALA A 53 11.25 -0.40 -7.85
C ALA A 53 11.28 -1.37 -6.68
N ILE A 54 11.10 -2.66 -6.98
CA ILE A 54 11.20 -3.76 -6.03
C ILE A 54 11.96 -4.88 -6.73
N ASN A 55 13.07 -5.28 -6.11
CA ASN A 55 14.00 -6.28 -6.62
C ASN A 55 14.52 -5.97 -8.03
N ASP A 56 14.10 -6.74 -9.02
CA ASP A 56 14.53 -6.72 -10.41
C ASP A 56 13.51 -6.06 -11.34
N LYS A 57 12.46 -5.43 -10.79
CA LYS A 57 11.41 -4.76 -11.54
C LYS A 57 11.21 -3.34 -11.05
N GLN A 58 10.69 -2.51 -11.94
CA GLN A 58 10.23 -1.17 -11.62
C GLN A 58 8.94 -0.84 -12.37
N ILE A 59 8.13 0.04 -11.80
CA ILE A 59 6.99 0.67 -12.45
C ILE A 59 7.15 2.18 -12.35
N ILE A 60 7.03 2.87 -13.48
CA ILE A 60 6.76 4.30 -13.50
C ILE A 60 5.24 4.44 -13.45
N ILE A 61 4.71 5.07 -12.40
CA ILE A 61 3.26 5.17 -12.23
C ILE A 61 2.67 5.94 -13.43
N PRO A 62 1.75 5.34 -14.22
CA PRO A 62 1.20 5.98 -15.41
C PRO A 62 0.36 7.21 -15.08
N GLU A 63 0.23 8.11 -16.06
CA GLU A 63 -0.54 9.34 -15.88
C GLU A 63 -2.01 9.06 -15.52
N CYS A 64 -2.63 8.04 -16.12
CA CYS A 64 -4.00 7.67 -15.81
C CYS A 64 -4.22 7.26 -14.34
N ILE A 65 -3.17 6.81 -13.63
CA ILE A 65 -3.23 6.58 -12.18
C ILE A 65 -3.03 7.89 -11.42
N LYS A 66 -2.12 8.75 -11.88
CA LYS A 66 -1.89 10.07 -11.28
C LYS A 66 -3.11 10.97 -11.34
N GLU A 67 -3.96 10.81 -12.35
CA GLU A 67 -5.24 11.50 -12.47
C GLU A 67 -6.13 11.37 -11.21
N PHE A 68 -6.01 10.30 -10.45
CA PHE A 68 -6.77 10.13 -9.20
C PHE A 68 -6.36 11.10 -8.09
N PHE A 69 -5.14 11.64 -8.13
CA PHE A 69 -4.58 12.55 -7.14
C PHE A 69 -3.95 13.82 -7.74
N LYS A 70 -4.18 14.11 -9.03
CA LYS A 70 -3.60 15.28 -9.71
C LYS A 70 -3.97 16.62 -9.09
N ASP A 71 -5.15 16.70 -8.47
CA ASP A 71 -5.66 17.93 -7.86
C ASP A 71 -5.13 18.15 -6.45
N TYR A 72 -4.36 17.20 -5.90
CA TYR A 72 -3.79 17.32 -4.57
C TYR A 72 -2.61 18.29 -4.61
N LYS A 73 -2.66 19.31 -3.76
CA LYS A 73 -1.59 20.28 -3.54
C LYS A 73 -0.88 19.97 -2.23
N ASP A 74 0.43 20.20 -2.19
CA ASP A 74 1.25 20.04 -0.99
C ASP A 74 1.05 18.67 -0.30
N TYR A 75 1.07 17.60 -1.09
CA TYR A 75 0.81 16.25 -0.59
C TYR A 75 2.04 15.59 0.02
N ASP A 76 1.78 14.70 0.98
CA ASP A 76 2.75 13.77 1.54
C ASP A 76 2.54 12.37 0.95
N ILE A 77 3.64 11.61 0.90
CA ILE A 77 3.64 10.22 0.43
C ILE A 77 4.13 9.33 1.58
N SER A 78 3.33 8.33 1.94
CA SER A 78 3.69 7.25 2.86
C SER A 78 3.43 5.88 2.25
N PHE A 79 3.99 4.85 2.87
CA PHE A 79 3.84 3.47 2.42
C PHE A 79 3.50 2.56 3.59
N SER A 80 2.60 1.62 3.36
CA SER A 80 2.38 0.46 4.23
C SER A 80 2.19 -0.79 3.38
N ALA A 81 2.42 -1.96 3.95
CA ALA A 81 2.42 -3.21 3.21
C ALA A 81 1.93 -4.39 4.07
N SER A 82 1.47 -5.44 3.41
CA SER A 82 1.02 -6.67 4.06
C SER A 82 1.41 -7.91 3.26
N TRP A 83 1.87 -8.93 3.99
CA TRP A 83 2.40 -10.19 3.45
C TRP A 83 2.20 -11.40 4.39
N TYR A 84 1.26 -11.30 5.32
CA TYR A 84 0.99 -12.34 6.33
C TYR A 84 -0.23 -13.21 5.99
N HIS A 85 -0.82 -13.00 4.82
CA HIS A 85 -2.04 -13.65 4.33
C HIS A 85 -1.78 -14.61 3.18
N ASN A 86 -2.76 -15.45 2.83
CA ASN A 86 -2.66 -16.32 1.66
C ASN A 86 -2.71 -15.48 0.36
N SER A 87 -1.61 -15.50 -0.39
CA SER A 87 -1.44 -14.77 -1.64
C SER A 87 -2.40 -15.18 -2.76
N GLU A 88 -3.04 -16.35 -2.67
CA GLU A 88 -4.05 -16.81 -3.63
C GLU A 88 -5.38 -16.05 -3.51
N LEU A 89 -5.68 -15.50 -2.33
CA LEU A 89 -6.92 -14.74 -2.07
C LEU A 89 -6.72 -13.24 -2.23
N LEU A 90 -5.55 -12.74 -1.80
CA LEU A 90 -5.16 -11.35 -1.89
C LEU A 90 -3.64 -11.34 -2.11
N PRO A 91 -3.11 -10.69 -3.15
CA PRO A 91 -1.65 -10.65 -3.33
C PRO A 91 -0.97 -10.04 -2.10
N HIS A 92 0.27 -10.42 -1.83
CA HIS A 92 1.12 -9.59 -0.98
C HIS A 92 1.22 -8.21 -1.62
N TYR A 93 1.00 -7.16 -0.84
CA TYR A 93 0.92 -5.82 -1.40
C TYR A 93 1.72 -4.81 -0.59
N ILE A 94 2.09 -3.75 -1.30
CA ILE A 94 2.47 -2.47 -0.74
C ILE A 94 1.51 -1.46 -1.31
N HIS A 95 1.03 -0.53 -0.50
CA HIS A 95 0.29 0.60 -1.00
C HIS A 95 1.00 1.91 -0.71
N MET A 96 0.82 2.84 -1.62
CA MET A 96 1.27 4.22 -1.50
C MET A 96 0.07 5.08 -1.12
N ASP A 97 0.14 5.76 0.02
CA ASP A 97 -0.84 6.78 0.41
C ASP A 97 -0.34 8.15 -0.03
N ILE A 98 -1.16 8.86 -0.81
CA ILE A 98 -0.97 10.27 -1.14
C ILE A 98 -1.97 11.08 -0.32
N THR A 99 -1.50 11.75 0.73
CA THR A 99 -2.36 12.49 1.66
C THR A 99 -2.11 13.99 1.56
N THR A 100 -3.08 14.79 1.98
CA THR A 100 -2.95 16.24 2.11
C THR A 100 -3.49 16.68 3.47
N ALA A 101 -3.18 17.89 3.91
CA ALA A 101 -3.75 18.44 5.14
C ALA A 101 -5.30 18.44 5.13
N GLU A 102 -5.92 18.63 3.96
CA GLU A 102 -7.38 18.61 3.78
C GLU A 102 -7.96 17.20 3.64
N ASN A 103 -7.16 16.24 3.16
CA ASN A 103 -7.56 14.85 2.95
C ASN A 103 -6.54 13.90 3.61
N PRO A 104 -6.60 13.73 4.95
CA PRO A 104 -5.62 12.93 5.70
C PRO A 104 -5.69 11.43 5.41
N TYR A 105 -6.78 10.95 4.79
CA TYR A 105 -6.93 9.56 4.33
C TYR A 105 -6.53 9.36 2.86
N GLY A 106 -6.40 10.46 2.09
CA GLY A 106 -5.73 10.49 0.80
C GLY A 106 -6.23 9.53 -0.30
N CYS A 107 -5.46 9.48 -1.37
CA CYS A 107 -5.57 8.47 -2.42
C CYS A 107 -4.61 7.33 -2.09
N GLN A 108 -5.07 6.10 -2.18
CA GLN A 108 -4.26 4.91 -1.92
C GLN A 108 -4.09 4.13 -3.21
N VAL A 109 -2.85 3.81 -3.57
CA VAL A 109 -2.53 3.03 -4.77
C VAL A 109 -1.89 1.71 -4.34
N PHE A 110 -2.53 0.59 -4.63
CA PHE A 110 -2.09 -0.75 -4.20
C PHE A 110 -1.32 -1.44 -5.31
N PHE A 111 -0.12 -1.91 -4.96
CA PHE A 111 0.79 -2.63 -5.85
C PHE A 111 0.96 -4.05 -5.35
N ASN A 112 0.91 -5.02 -6.25
CA ASN A 112 1.34 -6.37 -5.95
C ASN A 112 2.88 -6.39 -5.74
N LEU A 113 3.34 -6.91 -4.60
CA LEU A 113 4.77 -6.95 -4.25
C LEU A 113 5.62 -7.85 -5.18
N GLU A 114 4.99 -8.79 -5.89
CA GLU A 114 5.67 -9.72 -6.79
C GLU A 114 5.69 -9.23 -8.24
N THR A 115 4.60 -8.60 -8.68
CA THR A 115 4.43 -8.21 -10.09
C THR A 115 4.58 -6.71 -10.34
N LEU A 116 4.46 -5.87 -9.32
CA LEU A 116 4.28 -4.41 -9.39
C LEU A 116 3.01 -3.95 -10.12
N GLU A 117 2.10 -4.86 -10.43
CA GLU A 117 0.81 -4.51 -11.00
C GLU A 117 -0.01 -3.67 -10.00
N ILE A 118 -0.58 -2.57 -10.48
CA ILE A 118 -1.54 -1.77 -9.74
C ILE A 118 -2.91 -2.43 -9.93
N TYR A 119 -3.42 -3.06 -8.88
CA TYR A 119 -4.70 -3.77 -8.94
C TYR A 119 -5.87 -3.00 -8.33
N GLN A 120 -5.58 -1.97 -7.51
CA GLN A 120 -6.60 -1.19 -6.82
C GLN A 120 -6.13 0.25 -6.58
N VAL A 121 -7.05 1.19 -6.73
CA VAL A 121 -6.88 2.59 -6.31
C VAL A 121 -8.09 2.98 -5.46
N ASN A 122 -7.87 3.50 -4.26
CA ASN A 122 -8.92 3.98 -3.38
C ASN A 122 -8.85 5.50 -3.21
N LYS A 123 -10.00 6.15 -3.08
CA LYS A 123 -10.12 7.55 -2.66
C LYS A 123 -11.00 7.66 -1.43
N PRO A 124 -10.86 8.72 -0.61
CA PRO A 124 -11.66 8.87 0.59
C PRO A 124 -13.06 9.34 0.19
N GLY A 125 -14.08 8.54 0.51
CA GLY A 125 -15.47 8.92 0.46
C GLY A 125 -15.90 9.53 1.79
N VAL A 126 -16.58 10.69 1.75
CA VAL A 126 -17.15 11.28 2.97
C VAL A 126 -18.57 10.76 3.16
N ILE A 127 -18.78 10.05 4.26
CA ILE A 127 -20.12 9.71 4.75
C ILE A 127 -20.45 10.70 5.86
N SER A 128 -21.18 11.76 5.51
CA SER A 128 -21.69 12.73 6.49
C SER A 128 -23.19 12.57 6.68
N LYS A 129 -23.62 12.33 7.92
CA LYS A 129 -25.03 12.46 8.33
C LYS A 129 -25.14 13.69 9.23
N LYS A 130 -26.14 14.54 8.99
CA LYS A 130 -26.37 15.76 9.80
C LYS A 130 -26.44 15.39 11.29
N GLY A 131 -25.59 16.01 12.11
CA GLY A 131 -25.51 15.76 13.56
C GLY A 131 -24.54 14.65 14.00
N TYR A 132 -23.78 14.03 13.08
CA TYR A 132 -22.77 13.01 13.38
C TYR A 132 -21.38 13.45 12.92
N PRO A 133 -20.30 12.89 13.52
CA PRO A 133 -18.94 13.05 13.01
C PRO A 133 -18.84 12.64 11.55
N ARG A 134 -17.90 13.24 10.80
CA ARG A 134 -17.58 12.79 9.44
C ARG A 134 -16.93 11.41 9.52
N PHE A 135 -17.52 10.43 8.85
CA PHE A 135 -16.89 9.13 8.62
C PHE A 135 -16.28 9.12 7.22
N TYR A 136 -15.15 8.44 7.09
CA TYR A 136 -14.48 8.25 5.82
C TYR A 136 -14.55 6.77 5.45
N THR A 137 -14.78 6.51 4.17
CA THR A 137 -14.73 5.16 3.58
C THR A 137 -13.68 5.15 2.49
N ALA A 138 -13.01 4.02 2.28
CA ALA A 138 -12.18 3.81 1.10
C ALA A 138 -13.11 3.44 -0.06
N ASN A 139 -13.23 4.32 -1.05
CA ASN A 139 -13.99 4.06 -2.26
C ASN A 139 -13.03 3.59 -3.35
N GLU A 140 -13.16 2.34 -3.76
CA GLU A 140 -12.42 1.80 -4.90
C GLU A 140 -12.80 2.56 -6.18
N GLN A 141 -11.78 2.92 -6.96
CA GLN A 141 -11.91 3.64 -8.22
C GLN A 141 -11.89 2.67 -9.38
N ILE A 142 -12.69 2.95 -10.42
CA ILE A 142 -12.68 2.17 -11.65
C ILE A 142 -11.42 2.51 -12.44
N ILE A 143 -10.53 1.52 -12.59
CA ILE A 143 -9.38 1.60 -13.50
C ILE A 143 -9.83 1.08 -14.87
N SER A 144 -9.85 1.96 -15.88
CA SER A 144 -10.24 1.59 -17.24
C SER A 144 -9.30 0.53 -17.84
N GLU A 145 -9.79 -0.26 -18.79
CA GLU A 145 -8.98 -1.27 -19.49
C GLU A 145 -7.76 -0.65 -20.21
N GLU A 146 -7.91 0.55 -20.74
CA GLU A 146 -6.78 1.30 -21.32
C GLU A 146 -5.73 1.65 -20.26
N CYS A 147 -6.17 2.10 -19.08
CA CYS A 147 -5.27 2.39 -17.98
C CYS A 147 -4.59 1.11 -17.45
N ARG A 148 -5.31 -0.02 -17.34
CA ARG A 148 -4.73 -1.33 -16.99
C ARG A 148 -3.61 -1.72 -17.97
N LYS A 149 -3.83 -1.56 -19.27
CA LYS A 149 -2.78 -1.80 -20.28
C LYS A 149 -1.59 -0.85 -20.11
N SER A 150 -1.85 0.43 -19.81
CA SER A 150 -0.79 1.41 -19.55
C SER A 150 0.04 1.05 -18.32
N VAL A 151 -0.60 0.59 -17.24
CA VAL A 151 0.06 0.06 -16.04
C VAL A 151 0.97 -1.11 -16.41
N LEU A 152 0.45 -2.13 -17.08
CA LEU A 152 1.24 -3.31 -17.45
C LEU A 152 2.43 -2.95 -18.35
N ASN A 153 2.25 -2.05 -19.31
CA ASN A 153 3.32 -1.59 -20.20
C ASN A 153 4.38 -0.72 -19.50
N SER A 154 4.07 -0.16 -18.33
CA SER A 154 4.99 0.68 -17.56
C SER A 154 5.86 -0.12 -16.58
N ILE A 155 5.60 -1.43 -16.45
CA ILE A 155 6.42 -2.35 -15.66
C ILE A 155 7.58 -2.82 -16.54
N THR A 156 8.80 -2.57 -16.07
CA THR A 156 10.02 -2.91 -16.81
C THR A 156 11.03 -3.59 -15.89
N PRO A 157 11.96 -4.40 -16.44
CA PRO A 157 13.11 -4.86 -15.67
C PRO A 157 13.91 -3.68 -15.14
N LEU A 158 14.34 -3.75 -13.89
CA LEU A 158 15.20 -2.74 -13.29
C LEU A 158 16.57 -2.78 -13.99
N GLN A 159 16.86 -1.74 -14.78
CA GLN A 159 18.18 -1.55 -15.37
C GLN A 159 19.15 -1.10 -14.27
N ARG A 160 19.79 -2.06 -13.61
CA ARG A 160 21.00 -1.75 -12.83
C ARG A 160 22.12 -1.61 -13.83
N ASP A 161 22.66 -0.40 -13.97
CA ASP A 161 23.90 -0.19 -14.71
C ASP A 161 24.90 -1.24 -14.23
N ARG A 162 25.26 -2.17 -15.13
CA ARG A 162 26.30 -3.14 -14.88
C ARG A 162 27.59 -2.34 -14.79
N ILE A 163 27.97 -1.96 -13.58
CA ILE A 163 29.36 -1.66 -13.28
C ILE A 163 30.08 -3.00 -13.45
N ALA A 164 30.59 -3.23 -14.66
CA ALA A 164 31.55 -4.28 -14.93
C ALA A 164 32.78 -3.96 -14.07
N TRP A 165 32.99 -4.80 -13.06
CA TRP A 165 34.28 -4.88 -12.36
C TRP A 165 35.23 -5.73 -13.19
#